data_AF-A0A6A3B403-F1
#
_entry.id   AF-A0A6A3B403-F1
#
_cell.length_a   1.000
_cell.length_b   1.000
_cell.length_c   1.000
_cell.angle_alpha   90.00
_cell.angle_beta   90.00
_cell.angle_gamma   90.00
#
_symmetry.space_group_name_H-M   'P 1'
#
loop_
_entity.id
_entity.type
_entity.pdbx_description
1 polymer ?
#
loop_
_entity_poly.entity_id
_entity_poly.type
_entity_poly.pdbx_seq_one_letter_code
_entity_poly.pdbx_strand_id
1 'polypeptide(L)'
;MYIRMYVRMHVCTFDKHILEQGELDEHEKIVATLRQVDIVISTLPFPQVPDQIHIVEAIKVAGNIKRFIPSEFGVEEDRLSFLPPFEACLDKKRKIRRAVEACGIPHTYVSANCFGAYFVNHLLRPHEEHGDMIVYGSGDAKVLFNYEEDTAE
;
A
#
# COMPACT_ATOMS: atom_id res chain seq x y z
N MET A 1 -7.20 -18.70 15.09
CA MET A 1 -6.29 -17.78 15.82
C MET A 1 -6.37 -16.44 15.10
N TYR A 2 -7.24 -15.54 15.55
CA TYR A 2 -7.38 -14.21 14.94
C TYR A 2 -6.23 -13.33 15.43
N ILE A 3 -5.27 -13.04 14.56
CA ILE A 3 -4.29 -11.99 14.80
C ILE A 3 -5.06 -10.68 14.66
N ARG A 4 -5.33 -10.00 15.77
CA ARG A 4 -5.72 -8.58 15.77
C ARG A 4 -4.52 -7.79 15.23
N MET A 5 -4.55 -7.43 13.95
CA MET A 5 -3.60 -6.49 13.38
C MET A 5 -4.04 -5.08 13.79
N TYR A 6 -3.38 -4.52 14.80
CA TYR A 6 -3.50 -3.11 15.14
C TYR A 6 -3.18 -2.27 13.92
N VAL A 7 -4.14 -1.50 13.43
CA VAL A 7 -3.88 -0.56 12.35
C VAL A 7 -3.22 0.68 12.96
N ARG A 8 -1.90 0.73 12.85
CA ARG A 8 -1.12 1.87 13.29
C ARG A 8 -1.24 2.98 12.25
N MET A 9 -2.11 3.94 12.51
CA MET A 9 -2.23 5.12 11.65
C MET A 9 -1.03 6.04 11.95
N HIS A 10 -0.09 6.11 11.01
CA HIS A 10 1.08 6.97 11.14
C HIS A 10 0.74 8.37 10.67
N VAL A 11 0.72 9.31 11.62
CA VAL A 11 0.50 10.73 11.38
C VAL A 11 1.86 11.42 11.42
N CYS A 12 2.48 11.63 10.26
CA CYS A 12 3.76 12.31 10.16
C CYS A 12 3.54 13.82 10.02
N THR A 13 4.02 14.59 11.00
CA THR A 13 4.25 16.03 10.87
C THR A 13 5.75 16.26 10.69
N PHE A 14 6.15 17.33 9.97
CA PHE A 14 7.52 17.54 9.48
C PHE A 14 8.64 17.47 10.54
N ASP A 15 8.34 17.59 11.83
CA ASP A 15 9.36 17.63 12.90
C ASP A 15 9.19 16.57 14.01
N LYS A 16 8.06 15.83 14.06
CA LYS A 16 7.79 14.81 15.08
C LYS A 16 6.88 13.69 14.55
N HIS A 17 7.25 12.45 14.89
CA HIS A 17 6.40 11.27 14.72
C HIS A 17 5.34 11.22 15.82
N ILE A 18 4.07 11.35 15.45
CA ILE A 18 2.94 11.24 16.38
C ILE A 18 2.28 9.89 16.15
N LEU A 19 1.99 9.21 17.27
CA LEU A 19 1.40 7.88 17.26
C LEU A 19 -0.05 7.95 17.73
N GLU A 20 -0.96 7.72 16.79
CA GLU A 20 -2.38 7.52 17.09
C GLU A 20 -2.69 6.03 17.05
N GLN A 21 -3.14 5.48 18.18
CA GLN A 21 -3.58 4.09 18.25
C GLN A 21 -5.08 4.04 17.97
N GLY A 22 -5.53 3.12 17.13
CA GLY A 22 -6.95 2.90 16.88
C GLY A 22 -7.20 1.73 15.93
N GLU A 23 -8.46 1.55 15.59
CA GLU A 23 -8.95 0.55 14.64
C GLU A 23 -9.60 1.25 13.44
N LEU A 24 -9.66 0.59 12.27
CA LEU A 24 -10.20 1.19 11.04
C LEU A 24 -11.72 1.38 11.07
N ASP A 25 -12.43 0.74 12.00
CA ASP A 25 -13.87 0.90 12.20
C ASP A 25 -14.22 2.09 13.13
N GLU A 26 -13.23 2.72 13.77
CA GLU A 26 -13.40 3.92 14.61
C GLU A 26 -13.53 5.22 13.78
N HIS A 27 -14.55 5.31 12.91
CA HIS A 27 -14.70 6.39 11.93
C HIS A 27 -14.47 7.82 12.47
N GLU A 28 -15.11 8.19 13.58
CA GLU A 28 -14.99 9.54 14.18
C GLU A 28 -13.56 9.87 14.61
N LYS A 29 -12.82 8.87 15.08
CA LYS A 29 -11.42 9.01 15.50
C LYS A 29 -10.51 9.23 14.29
N ILE A 30 -10.77 8.50 13.20
CA ILE A 30 -10.06 8.69 11.93
C ILE A 30 -10.33 10.11 11.43
N VAL A 31 -11.59 10.54 11.37
CA VAL A 31 -11.94 11.91 10.94
C VAL A 31 -11.24 12.98 11.79
N ALA A 32 -11.24 12.83 13.12
CA ALA A 32 -10.56 13.76 14.02
C ALA A 32 -9.04 13.81 13.78
N THR A 33 -8.44 12.68 13.44
CA THR A 33 -7.01 12.59 13.08
C THR A 33 -6.74 13.24 11.73
N LEU A 34 -7.56 12.96 10.72
CA LEU A 34 -7.41 13.49 9.36
C LEU A 34 -7.54 15.01 9.30
N ARG A 35 -8.33 15.63 10.17
CA ARG A 35 -8.45 17.09 10.30
C ARG A 35 -7.14 17.78 10.70
N GLN A 36 -6.17 17.04 11.21
CA GLN A 36 -4.90 17.57 11.71
C GLN A 36 -3.75 17.42 10.69
N VAL A 37 -4.01 16.80 9.53
CA VAL A 37 -3.00 16.54 8.50
C VAL A 37 -3.43 17.00 7.12
N ASP A 38 -2.46 17.16 6.23
CA ASP A 38 -2.68 17.52 4.84
C ASP A 38 -2.63 16.33 3.88
N ILE A 39 -1.82 15.31 4.19
CA ILE A 39 -1.52 14.18 3.32
C ILE A 39 -1.77 12.88 4.08
N VAL A 40 -2.38 11.90 3.42
CA VAL A 40 -2.60 10.56 3.95
C VAL A 40 -1.91 9.56 3.06
N ILE A 41 -1.08 8.69 3.66
CA ILE A 41 -0.42 7.57 2.98
C ILE A 41 -0.85 6.29 3.67
N SER A 42 -1.39 5.34 2.92
CA SER A 42 -1.77 4.01 3.42
C SER A 42 -0.73 2.99 2.99
N THR A 43 -0.18 2.25 3.94
CA THR A 43 0.76 1.13 3.70
C THR A 43 0.19 -0.20 4.20
N LEU A 44 -1.15 -0.33 4.18
CA LEU A 44 -1.84 -1.55 4.62
C LEU A 44 -1.54 -2.73 3.68
N PRO A 45 -1.32 -3.95 4.21
CA PRO A 45 -1.01 -5.09 3.35
C PRO A 45 -2.27 -5.64 2.66
N PHE A 46 -2.08 -6.56 1.72
CA PHE A 46 -3.13 -7.12 0.88
C PHE A 46 -4.43 -7.54 1.60
N PRO A 47 -4.39 -8.21 2.78
CA PRO A 47 -5.62 -8.60 3.48
C PRO A 47 -6.50 -7.41 3.87
N GLN A 48 -5.89 -6.25 4.18
CA GLN A 48 -6.57 -5.02 4.62
C GLN A 48 -6.76 -3.99 3.50
N VAL A 49 -6.42 -4.30 2.25
CA VAL A 49 -6.70 -3.40 1.12
C VAL A 49 -8.17 -2.98 1.07
N PRO A 50 -9.17 -3.87 1.25
CA PRO A 50 -10.58 -3.47 1.27
C PRO A 50 -10.93 -2.50 2.40
N ASP A 51 -10.26 -2.60 3.55
CA ASP A 51 -10.54 -1.79 4.74
C ASP A 51 -10.12 -0.33 4.56
N GLN A 52 -9.35 -0.01 3.51
CA GLN A 52 -9.05 1.37 3.10
C GLN A 52 -10.31 2.17 2.77
N ILE A 53 -11.46 1.52 2.52
CA ILE A 53 -12.73 2.22 2.33
C ILE A 53 -13.08 3.13 3.52
N HIS A 54 -12.74 2.72 4.74
CA HIS A 54 -12.97 3.53 5.94
C HIS A 54 -12.12 4.81 5.94
N ILE A 55 -10.90 4.74 5.41
CA ILE A 55 -10.03 5.91 5.24
C ILE A 55 -10.63 6.82 4.17
N VAL A 56 -11.09 6.28 3.03
CA VAL A 56 -11.73 7.05 1.96
C VAL A 56 -12.97 7.79 2.47
N GLU A 57 -13.83 7.11 3.22
CA GLU A 57 -15.02 7.69 3.84
C GLU A 57 -14.65 8.81 4.83
N ALA A 58 -13.65 8.59 5.67
CA ALA A 58 -13.20 9.58 6.65
C ALA A 58 -12.55 10.80 5.98
N ILE A 59 -11.77 10.62 4.91
CA ILE A 59 -11.18 11.71 4.12
C ILE A 59 -12.29 12.62 3.58
N LYS A 60 -13.36 12.03 3.04
CA LYS A 60 -14.51 12.77 2.51
C LYS A 60 -15.17 13.65 3.59
N VAL A 61 -15.29 13.15 4.81
CA VAL A 61 -15.89 13.89 5.94
C VAL A 61 -14.93 14.96 6.49
N ALA A 62 -13.64 14.67 6.55
CA ALA A 62 -12.64 15.61 7.05
C ALA A 62 -12.51 16.84 6.13
N GLY A 63 -12.50 16.63 4.81
CA GLY A 63 -12.60 17.69 3.81
C GLY A 63 -11.36 18.57 3.62
N ASN A 64 -10.30 18.37 4.41
CA ASN A 64 -9.06 19.16 4.38
C ASN A 64 -7.87 18.45 3.72
N ILE A 65 -8.01 17.19 3.31
CA ILE A 65 -6.90 16.39 2.76
C ILE A 65 -6.53 16.87 1.36
N LYS A 66 -5.26 17.23 1.18
CA LYS A 66 -4.64 17.70 -0.07
C LYS A 66 -4.17 16.56 -0.97
N ARG A 67 -3.87 15.40 -0.40
CA ARG A 67 -3.47 14.20 -1.16
C ARG A 67 -3.70 12.90 -0.38
N PHE A 68 -4.24 11.89 -1.05
CA PHE A 68 -4.28 10.51 -0.58
C PHE A 68 -3.41 9.61 -1.47
N ILE A 69 -2.54 8.81 -0.85
CA ILE A 69 -1.76 7.75 -1.50
C ILE A 69 -2.25 6.42 -0.92
N PRO A 70 -3.11 5.65 -1.64
CA PRO A 70 -3.53 4.34 -1.19
C PRO A 70 -2.37 3.33 -1.22
N SER A 71 -2.59 2.16 -0.61
CA SER A 71 -1.60 1.07 -0.56
C SER A 71 -1.49 0.35 -1.91
N GLU A 72 -0.65 0.91 -2.78
CA GLU A 72 -0.47 0.49 -4.17
C GLU A 72 0.89 -0.20 -4.38
N PHE A 73 1.99 0.53 -4.13
CA PHE A 73 3.40 0.11 -4.04
C PHE A 73 3.81 -1.21 -4.73
N GLY A 74 3.43 -1.38 -6.00
CA GLY A 74 3.72 -2.59 -6.76
C GLY A 74 3.57 -2.37 -8.26
N VAL A 75 2.91 -3.31 -8.93
CA VAL A 75 2.57 -3.22 -10.36
C VAL A 75 1.49 -2.16 -10.61
N GLU A 76 1.36 -1.71 -11.86
CA GLU A 76 0.27 -0.82 -12.27
C GLU A 76 -0.97 -1.64 -12.68
N GLU A 77 -1.89 -1.85 -11.75
CA GLU A 77 -3.01 -2.77 -11.89
C GLU A 77 -4.05 -2.37 -12.94
N ASP A 78 -4.25 -1.09 -13.26
CA ASP A 78 -5.25 -0.70 -14.27
C ASP A 78 -4.76 -1.01 -15.71
N ARG A 79 -3.49 -1.35 -15.90
CA ARG A 79 -2.87 -1.55 -17.23
C ARG A 79 -2.46 -2.99 -17.52
N LEU A 80 -2.53 -3.87 -16.52
CA LEU A 80 -1.99 -5.22 -16.58
C LEU A 80 -3.05 -6.24 -16.16
N SER A 81 -2.89 -7.47 -16.65
CA SER A 81 -3.71 -8.62 -16.26
C SER A 81 -2.81 -9.78 -15.83
N PHE A 82 -3.26 -10.52 -14.82
CA PHE A 82 -2.49 -11.58 -14.18
C PHE A 82 -3.31 -12.86 -14.04
N LEU A 83 -2.65 -13.92 -13.55
CA LEU A 83 -3.33 -15.17 -13.25
C LEU A 83 -4.37 -14.97 -12.12
N PRO A 84 -5.47 -15.75 -12.11
CA PRO A 84 -6.63 -15.49 -11.25
C PRO A 84 -6.34 -15.25 -9.76
N PRO A 85 -5.40 -15.96 -9.10
CA PRO A 85 -5.11 -15.72 -7.69
C PRO A 85 -4.59 -14.31 -7.40
N PHE A 86 -3.69 -13.78 -8.26
CA PHE A 86 -3.13 -12.45 -8.08
C PHE A 86 -4.07 -11.37 -8.61
N GLU A 87 -4.77 -11.64 -9.71
CA GLU A 87 -5.80 -10.74 -10.26
C GLU A 87 -6.87 -10.41 -9.21
N ALA A 88 -7.33 -11.40 -8.44
CA ALA A 88 -8.29 -11.20 -7.36
C ALA A 88 -7.77 -10.30 -6.22
N CYS A 89 -6.44 -10.24 -6.00
CA CYS A 89 -5.84 -9.28 -5.07
C CYS A 89 -5.79 -7.88 -5.66
N LEU A 90 -5.44 -7.73 -6.94
CA LEU A 90 -5.36 -6.43 -7.62
C LEU A 90 -6.75 -5.81 -7.83
N ASP A 91 -7.78 -6.62 -8.07
CA ASP A 91 -9.17 -6.16 -8.14
C ASP A 91 -9.62 -5.42 -6.87
N LYS A 92 -9.09 -5.79 -5.71
CA LYS A 92 -9.38 -5.10 -4.45
C LYS A 92 -8.80 -3.68 -4.45
N LYS A 93 -7.57 -3.51 -4.98
CA LYS A 93 -6.95 -2.18 -5.12
C LYS A 93 -7.67 -1.33 -6.16
N ARG A 94 -8.01 -1.90 -7.33
CA ARG A 94 -8.83 -1.20 -8.34
C ARG A 94 -10.15 -0.70 -7.76
N LYS A 95 -10.83 -1.48 -6.92
CA LYS A 95 -12.05 -1.04 -6.22
C LYS A 95 -11.80 0.17 -5.31
N ILE A 96 -10.67 0.21 -4.60
CA ILE A 96 -10.28 1.39 -3.80
C ILE A 96 -10.00 2.58 -4.70
N ARG A 97 -9.26 2.41 -5.81
CA ARG A 97 -9.02 3.49 -6.79
C ARG A 97 -10.34 4.11 -7.29
N ARG A 98 -11.29 3.26 -7.71
CA ARG A 98 -12.62 3.72 -8.16
C ARG A 98 -13.40 4.43 -7.04
N ALA A 99 -13.29 4.01 -5.78
CA ALA A 99 -13.92 4.68 -4.65
C ALA A 99 -13.29 6.06 -4.36
N VAL A 100 -11.97 6.17 -4.42
CA VAL A 100 -11.21 7.42 -4.27
C VAL A 100 -11.63 8.42 -5.37
N GLU A 101 -11.65 7.97 -6.62
CA GLU A 101 -12.06 8.76 -7.77
C GLU A 101 -13.52 9.22 -7.69
N ALA A 102 -14.44 8.32 -7.32
CA ALA A 102 -15.86 8.64 -7.17
C ALA A 102 -16.11 9.69 -6.06
N CYS A 103 -15.24 9.76 -5.05
CA CYS A 103 -15.32 10.78 -4.01
C CYS A 103 -14.63 12.11 -4.39
N GLY A 104 -13.98 12.19 -5.56
CA GLY A 104 -13.24 13.38 -5.99
C GLY A 104 -12.02 13.69 -5.12
N ILE A 105 -11.47 12.69 -4.42
CA ILE A 105 -10.33 12.88 -3.51
C ILE A 105 -9.06 13.10 -4.35
N PRO A 106 -8.27 14.16 -4.08
CA PRO A 106 -6.96 14.34 -4.71
C PRO A 106 -6.05 13.15 -4.37
N HIS A 107 -5.50 12.46 -5.37
CA HIS A 107 -4.78 11.21 -5.16
C HIS A 107 -3.52 11.04 -5.99
N THR A 108 -2.69 10.07 -5.61
CA THR A 108 -1.55 9.59 -6.40
C THR A 108 -1.44 8.08 -6.22
N TYR A 109 -1.47 7.34 -7.33
CA TYR A 109 -1.21 5.91 -7.32
C TYR A 109 0.25 5.67 -7.66
N VAL A 110 0.95 4.93 -6.81
CA VAL A 110 2.40 4.73 -6.91
C VAL A 110 2.68 3.29 -7.35
N SER A 111 3.19 3.14 -8.56
CA SER A 111 3.74 1.86 -9.03
C SER A 111 5.23 1.79 -8.70
N ALA A 112 5.54 1.21 -7.53
CA ALA A 112 6.90 1.06 -7.03
C ALA A 112 7.66 -0.15 -7.63
N ASN A 113 6.98 -0.97 -8.44
CA ASN A 113 7.52 -2.21 -9.01
C ASN A 113 8.00 -3.19 -7.91
N CYS A 114 9.16 -3.83 -8.10
CA CYS A 114 9.66 -4.85 -7.18
C CYS A 114 10.50 -4.22 -6.07
N PHE A 115 10.15 -4.49 -4.82
CA PHE A 115 10.98 -4.18 -3.66
C PHE A 115 12.31 -4.95 -3.74
N GLY A 116 13.41 -4.21 -3.80
CA GLY A 116 14.73 -4.71 -4.16
C GLY A 116 15.23 -5.74 -3.17
N ALA A 117 15.36 -5.38 -1.89
CA ALA A 117 15.86 -6.31 -0.88
C ALA A 117 14.91 -7.51 -0.70
N TYR A 118 13.59 -7.30 -0.78
CA TYR A 118 12.61 -8.39 -0.73
C TYR A 118 12.85 -9.42 -1.85
N PHE A 119 12.88 -8.99 -3.11
CA PHE A 119 13.02 -9.89 -4.24
C PHE A 119 14.43 -10.45 -4.39
N VAL A 120 15.49 -9.72 -4.03
CA VAL A 120 16.85 -10.26 -3.96
C VAL A 120 16.92 -11.42 -2.98
N ASN A 121 16.33 -11.27 -1.79
CA ASN A 121 16.27 -12.35 -0.80
C ASN A 121 15.45 -13.54 -1.28
N HIS A 122 14.32 -13.29 -1.96
CA HIS A 122 13.46 -14.35 -2.46
C HIS A 122 14.10 -15.14 -3.61
N LEU A 123 14.73 -14.46 -4.57
CA LEU A 123 15.26 -15.08 -5.79
C LEU A 123 16.64 -15.70 -5.58
N LEU A 124 17.54 -14.99 -4.87
CA LEU A 124 18.95 -15.41 -4.73
C LEU A 124 19.21 -16.19 -3.44
N ARG A 125 18.32 -16.10 -2.44
CA ARG A 125 18.45 -16.77 -1.14
C ARG A 125 19.87 -16.63 -0.56
N PRO A 126 20.41 -15.40 -0.42
CA PRO A 126 21.82 -15.18 -0.08
C PRO A 126 22.22 -15.67 1.31
N HIS A 127 21.23 -16.03 2.14
CA HIS A 127 21.41 -16.55 3.49
C HIS A 127 21.46 -18.09 3.56
N GLU A 128 21.24 -18.77 2.44
CA GLU A 128 21.27 -20.23 2.33
C GLU A 128 22.55 -20.67 1.61
N GLU A 129 23.17 -21.77 2.06
CA GLU A 129 24.23 -22.43 1.30
C GLU A 129 23.58 -23.31 0.22
N HIS A 130 23.64 -22.86 -1.03
CA HIS A 130 23.15 -23.60 -2.19
C HIS A 130 24.08 -23.43 -3.40
N GLY A 131 24.06 -24.41 -4.29
CA GLY A 131 24.82 -24.39 -5.54
C GLY A 131 23.96 -24.16 -6.77
N ASP A 132 22.67 -23.87 -6.58
CA ASP A 132 21.64 -23.86 -7.60
C ASP A 132 20.69 -22.66 -7.48
N MET A 133 20.27 -22.13 -8.62
CA MET A 133 19.36 -21.00 -8.69
C MET A 133 18.09 -21.40 -9.42
N ILE A 134 16.94 -21.02 -8.85
CA ILE A 134 15.64 -21.21 -9.48
C ILE A 134 15.39 -20.04 -10.43
N VAL A 135 15.21 -20.35 -11.71
CA VAL A 135 14.79 -19.38 -12.73
C VAL A 135 13.33 -19.66 -13.09
N TYR A 136 12.47 -18.68 -12.91
CA TYR A 136 11.06 -18.78 -13.28
C TYR A 136 10.88 -18.46 -14.78
N GLY A 137 10.38 -19.43 -15.55
CA GLY A 137 10.24 -19.29 -17.00
C GLY A 137 11.59 -19.34 -17.72
N SER A 138 11.79 -18.50 -18.74
CA SER A 138 13.08 -18.44 -19.46
C SER A 138 14.13 -17.56 -18.78
N GLY A 139 13.70 -16.63 -17.91
CA GLY A 139 14.59 -15.64 -17.28
C GLY A 139 14.85 -14.37 -18.11
N ASP A 140 14.27 -14.25 -19.32
CA ASP A 140 14.55 -13.11 -20.21
C ASP A 140 13.71 -11.86 -19.91
N ALA A 141 12.63 -12.03 -19.14
CA ALA A 141 11.73 -10.95 -18.78
C ALA A 141 12.45 -9.84 -18.03
N LYS A 142 12.26 -8.59 -18.46
CA LYS A 142 12.85 -7.43 -17.80
C LYS A 142 12.00 -7.02 -16.60
N VAL A 143 12.68 -6.71 -15.51
CA VAL A 143 12.08 -6.32 -14.22
C VAL A 143 12.82 -5.11 -13.68
N LEU A 144 12.12 -4.27 -12.91
CA LEU A 144 12.68 -3.11 -12.23
C LEU A 144 12.68 -3.37 -10.72
N PHE A 145 13.85 -3.32 -10.10
CA PHE A 145 14.02 -3.40 -8.65
C PHE A 145 14.36 -2.02 -8.11
N ASN A 146 13.62 -1.57 -7.11
CA ASN A 146 13.91 -0.34 -6.38
C ASN A 146 14.25 -0.70 -4.94
N TYR A 147 15.29 -0.07 -4.37
CA TYR A 147 15.53 -0.25 -2.95
C TYR A 147 14.37 0.34 -2.15
N GLU A 148 14.03 -0.30 -1.04
CA GLU A 148 12.88 0.08 -0.22
C GLU A 148 13.03 1.49 0.36
N GLU A 149 14.26 1.94 0.63
CA GLU A 149 14.55 3.32 1.07
C GLU A 149 14.28 4.33 -0.04
N ASP A 150 14.73 4.05 -1.27
CA ASP A 150 14.46 4.90 -2.45
C ASP A 150 12.96 4.98 -2.79
N THR A 151 12.20 3.94 -2.45
CA THR A 151 10.74 3.93 -2.62
C THR A 151 10.04 4.82 -1.58
N ALA A 152 10.66 5.01 -0.42
CA ALA A 152 10.10 5.78 0.69
C ALA A 152 10.46 7.28 0.63
N GLU A 153 11.58 7.63 -0.02
CA GLU A 153 12.06 9.01 -0.23
C GLU A 153 11.19 9.80 -1.24
#